data_AF-A0A1Y4QL87-F1
#
_entry.id   AF-A0A1Y4QL87-F1
#
_cell.length_a   1.000
_cell.length_b   1.000
_cell.length_c   1.000
_cell.angle_alpha   90.00
_cell.angle_beta   90.00
_cell.angle_gamma   90.00
#
_symmetry.space_group_name_H-M   'P 1'
#
loop_
_entity.id
_entity.type
_entity.pdbx_description
1 polymer ?
#
loop_
_entity_poly.entity_id
_entity_poly.type
_entity_poly.pdbx_seq_one_letter_code
_entity_poly.pdbx_strand_id
1 'polypeptide(L)'
;MSLFNLPLFKNTVKSNLVISKASLLIFLGFFILSIIESSIGYICIAVFVLSSVILTTAYPCIIQGYFIDKTKSTLLKSLPLNTKCIWFTNYLSGYLIVLVTLLIEGIGLILLSLIEQNNYFFDFSTSTGCKFILMIIVLLFIYYTIVFLFSSIAGNRLGQVVFSIFGYTFPVIILISLILFTTYLVPCHTNLILQYSSWLFPIVSAMEFIQDGSNLIILFHVFIALIFLLLSYFVYKNRDDEYIGEPLVYSKIILFFKAGVILGITTLVFYLIVGLGKLDISLDSNSIILLLLVYLIIGIIVGIVVETIFKNQYIYRKIAIYAVILIASFLMNYFVANNIYERSIDSILEESNVIGVMYDNHSVYGGIEFKDSDLNDLVNWLDNNRENIKRDNGYNENNLVSLYIYDEAGSNSNVYTYTFTKQGLYEYFNQRGNDYFNDLVGDFRNEKYLNVYFDDKNYYLNTNKVNKLYQMCKEQSLKIQDYFNKDVINLIDFEGNSYFIKDNDKVKEFIINECSSQTELINKCDEFLDDENNYLDTDNSLVKNYIEENYDIKNINDLYFTGYQKLGFDETQVSYSLELSATSEEDSYSGNIIIDLKEVDNEIVIVSIRGGE
;
A
#
# COMPACT_ATOMS: atom_id res chain seq x y z
N MET A 1 -36.77 13.51 -36.44
CA MET A 1 -35.50 13.29 -37.15
C MET A 1 -34.80 12.12 -36.46
N SER A 2 -34.57 10.99 -37.13
CA SER A 2 -34.04 9.79 -36.49
C SER A 2 -32.58 9.98 -36.07
N LEU A 3 -32.25 9.65 -34.82
CA LEU A 3 -30.87 9.57 -34.31
C LEU A 3 -30.09 8.37 -34.86
N PHE A 4 -30.78 7.41 -35.48
CA PHE A 4 -30.23 6.13 -35.91
C PHE A 4 -30.62 5.80 -37.36
N ASN A 5 -29.69 5.21 -38.11
CA ASN A 5 -29.94 4.72 -39.46
C ASN A 5 -29.64 3.22 -39.56
N LEU A 6 -30.69 2.40 -39.68
CA LEU A 6 -30.56 0.94 -39.73
C LEU A 6 -29.74 0.42 -40.95
N PRO A 7 -29.92 0.95 -42.17
CA PRO A 7 -29.08 0.53 -43.32
C PRO A 7 -27.59 0.79 -43.09
N LEU A 8 -27.23 2.00 -42.64
CA LEU A 8 -25.85 2.37 -42.30
C LEU A 8 -25.31 1.44 -41.21
N PHE A 9 -26.08 1.22 -40.14
CA PHE A 9 -25.71 0.30 -39.06
C PHE A 9 -25.39 -1.11 -39.58
N LYS A 10 -26.29 -1.71 -40.37
CA LYS A 10 -26.09 -3.07 -40.91
C LYS A 10 -24.84 -3.15 -41.77
N ASN A 11 -24.59 -2.14 -42.60
CA ASN A 11 -23.40 -2.09 -43.46
C ASN A 11 -22.11 -1.92 -42.65
N THR A 12 -22.10 -1.01 -41.67
CA THR A 12 -20.94 -0.80 -40.78
C THR A 12 -20.64 -2.06 -39.97
N VAL A 13 -21.65 -2.74 -39.43
CA VAL A 13 -21.44 -4.00 -38.71
C VAL A 13 -20.89 -5.07 -39.65
N LYS A 14 -21.58 -5.37 -40.75
CA LYS A 14 -21.20 -6.44 -41.68
C LYS A 14 -19.77 -6.31 -42.21
N SER A 15 -19.31 -5.08 -42.45
CA SER A 15 -17.98 -4.81 -43.00
C SER A 15 -16.83 -4.91 -41.99
N ASN A 16 -17.10 -4.89 -40.68
CA ASN A 16 -16.06 -4.75 -39.66
C ASN A 16 -15.95 -5.93 -38.67
N LEU A 17 -16.67 -7.04 -38.88
CA LEU A 17 -16.69 -8.18 -37.95
C LEU A 17 -15.39 -9.01 -37.88
N VAL A 18 -14.40 -8.77 -38.74
CA VAL A 18 -13.23 -9.67 -38.89
C VAL A 18 -12.46 -9.83 -37.57
N ILE A 19 -12.19 -8.74 -36.85
CA ILE A 19 -11.41 -8.77 -35.61
C ILE A 19 -12.19 -9.43 -34.48
N SER A 20 -13.51 -9.20 -34.42
CA SER A 20 -14.40 -9.81 -33.41
C SER A 20 -14.46 -11.33 -33.60
N LYS A 21 -14.60 -11.78 -34.85
CA LYS A 21 -14.57 -13.21 -35.18
C LYS A 21 -13.23 -13.86 -34.81
N ALA A 22 -12.12 -13.19 -35.08
CA ALA A 22 -10.80 -13.69 -34.72
C ALA A 22 -10.66 -13.82 -33.19
N SER A 23 -11.11 -12.81 -32.43
CA SER A 23 -11.12 -12.83 -30.97
C SER A 23 -11.91 -14.02 -30.42
N LEU A 24 -13.14 -14.20 -30.89
CA LEU A 24 -14.02 -15.31 -30.47
C LEU A 24 -13.42 -16.67 -30.78
N LEU A 25 -12.77 -16.83 -31.94
CA LEU A 25 -12.12 -18.09 -32.32
C LEU A 25 -10.93 -18.40 -31.41
N ILE A 26 -10.11 -17.39 -31.09
CA ILE A 26 -8.97 -17.54 -30.18
C ILE A 26 -9.47 -17.90 -28.78
N PHE A 27 -10.44 -17.15 -28.26
CA PHE A 27 -11.03 -17.41 -26.95
C PHE A 27 -11.67 -18.80 -26.87
N LEU A 28 -12.46 -19.20 -27.88
CA LEU A 28 -13.08 -20.52 -27.95
C LEU A 28 -12.04 -21.66 -27.94
N GLY A 29 -10.92 -21.48 -28.64
CA GLY A 29 -9.81 -22.44 -28.64
C GLY A 29 -9.25 -22.65 -27.23
N PHE A 30 -8.96 -21.56 -26.51
CA PHE A 30 -8.48 -21.65 -25.13
C PHE A 30 -9.56 -22.16 -24.16
N PHE A 31 -10.82 -21.76 -24.34
CA PHE A 31 -11.93 -22.24 -23.52
C PHE A 31 -12.09 -23.77 -23.61
N ILE A 32 -12.01 -24.34 -24.82
CA ILE A 32 -12.05 -25.80 -25.01
C ILE A 32 -10.83 -26.47 -24.37
N LEU A 33 -9.64 -25.87 -24.49
CA LEU A 33 -8.43 -26.40 -23.86
C LEU A 33 -8.51 -26.40 -22.33
N SER A 34 -9.07 -25.36 -21.72
CA SER A 34 -9.26 -25.27 -20.26
C SER A 34 -10.20 -26.36 -19.74
N ILE A 35 -11.25 -26.71 -20.49
CA ILE A 35 -12.13 -27.84 -20.13
C ILE A 35 -11.36 -29.18 -20.12
N ILE A 36 -10.35 -29.33 -20.98
CA ILE A 36 -9.55 -30.56 -21.08
C ILE A 36 -8.46 -30.58 -19.99
N GLU A 37 -7.87 -29.42 -19.69
CA GLU A 37 -6.73 -29.25 -18.79
C GLU A 37 -6.97 -28.00 -17.93
N SER A 38 -7.34 -28.21 -16.67
CA SER A 38 -7.77 -27.14 -15.75
C SER A 38 -6.69 -26.10 -15.44
N SER A 39 -5.41 -26.46 -15.60
CA SER A 39 -4.28 -25.52 -15.45
C SER A 39 -4.27 -24.38 -16.50
N ILE A 40 -5.04 -24.52 -17.59
CA ILE A 40 -5.15 -23.54 -18.68
C ILE A 40 -6.22 -22.46 -18.39
N GLY A 41 -7.07 -22.62 -17.37
CA GLY A 41 -8.15 -21.68 -17.03
C GLY A 41 -7.70 -20.21 -16.89
N TYR A 42 -6.51 -19.97 -16.32
CA TYR A 42 -5.88 -18.65 -16.21
C TYR A 42 -5.61 -17.99 -17.57
N ILE A 43 -5.29 -18.79 -18.58
CA ILE A 43 -4.99 -18.30 -19.92
C ILE A 43 -6.26 -17.76 -20.57
N CYS A 44 -7.44 -18.34 -20.31
CA CYS A 44 -8.72 -17.78 -20.77
C CYS A 44 -8.96 -16.36 -20.25
N ILE A 45 -8.60 -16.11 -18.98
CA ILE A 45 -8.72 -14.78 -18.38
C ILE A 45 -7.75 -13.81 -19.07
N ALA A 46 -6.48 -14.21 -19.24
CA ALA A 46 -5.49 -13.39 -19.93
C ALA A 46 -5.92 -13.06 -21.37
N VAL A 47 -6.49 -14.03 -22.08
CA VAL A 47 -7.03 -13.85 -23.43
C VAL A 47 -8.22 -12.89 -23.42
N PHE A 48 -9.14 -13.00 -22.47
CA PHE A 48 -10.27 -12.06 -22.32
C PHE A 48 -9.79 -10.63 -22.04
N VAL A 49 -8.81 -10.45 -21.14
CA VAL A 49 -8.24 -9.13 -20.85
C VAL A 49 -7.57 -8.53 -22.10
N LEU A 50 -6.74 -9.32 -22.80
CA LEU A 50 -6.11 -8.90 -24.06
C LEU A 50 -7.15 -8.55 -25.13
N SER A 51 -8.17 -9.39 -25.30
CA SER A 51 -9.30 -9.16 -26.19
C SER A 51 -9.99 -7.84 -25.88
N SER A 52 -10.31 -7.58 -24.61
CA SER A 52 -10.96 -6.34 -24.18
C SER A 52 -10.17 -5.10 -24.55
N VAL A 53 -8.85 -5.08 -24.32
CA VAL A 53 -7.96 -3.95 -24.65
C VAL A 53 -7.86 -3.77 -26.17
N ILE A 54 -7.64 -4.85 -26.91
CA ILE A 54 -7.48 -4.81 -28.37
C ILE A 54 -8.78 -4.36 -29.04
N LEU A 55 -9.91 -4.95 -28.68
CA LEU A 55 -11.21 -4.64 -29.29
C LEU A 55 -11.66 -3.22 -28.97
N THR A 56 -11.54 -2.78 -27.72
CA THR A 56 -11.91 -1.41 -27.31
C THR A 56 -11.04 -0.35 -27.98
N THR A 57 -9.77 -0.65 -28.31
CA THR A 57 -8.87 0.27 -29.01
C THR A 57 -9.06 0.24 -30.53
N ALA A 58 -9.15 -0.95 -31.12
CA ALA A 58 -9.12 -1.13 -32.57
C ALA A 58 -10.43 -0.70 -33.25
N TYR A 59 -11.60 -1.01 -32.66
CA TYR A 59 -12.88 -0.76 -33.32
C TYR A 59 -13.20 0.73 -33.52
N PRO A 60 -13.02 1.62 -32.52
CA PRO A 60 -13.19 3.05 -32.74
C PRO A 60 -12.28 3.56 -33.86
N CYS A 61 -11.01 3.14 -33.89
CA CYS A 61 -10.07 3.51 -34.95
C CYS A 61 -10.55 3.05 -36.33
N ILE A 62 -11.00 1.80 -36.46
CA ILE A 62 -11.45 1.23 -37.73
C ILE A 62 -12.71 1.92 -38.24
N ILE A 63 -13.70 2.07 -37.36
CA ILE A 63 -15.00 2.66 -37.72
C ILE A 63 -14.85 4.12 -38.05
N GLN A 64 -14.00 4.85 -37.34
CA GLN A 64 -13.67 6.23 -37.69
C GLN A 64 -12.58 6.32 -38.77
N GLY A 65 -12.20 5.21 -39.38
CA GLY A 65 -11.18 5.18 -40.44
C GLY A 65 -11.56 5.93 -41.70
N TYR A 66 -12.84 6.25 -41.90
CA TYR A 66 -13.27 7.10 -43.02
C TYR A 66 -12.88 8.58 -42.81
N PHE A 67 -12.64 9.01 -41.58
CA PHE A 67 -12.35 10.41 -41.26
C PHE A 67 -10.97 10.89 -41.68
N ILE A 68 -10.06 9.95 -41.81
CA ILE A 68 -8.65 10.20 -42.10
C ILE A 68 -8.33 10.00 -43.59
N ASP A 69 -9.37 9.79 -44.40
CA ASP A 69 -9.31 9.67 -45.85
C ASP A 69 -10.26 10.70 -46.43
N LYS A 70 -9.70 11.67 -47.16
CA LYS A 70 -10.46 12.82 -47.68
C LYS A 70 -11.60 12.39 -48.60
N THR A 71 -11.39 11.34 -49.39
CA THR A 71 -12.37 10.79 -50.32
C THR A 71 -13.51 10.12 -49.56
N LYS A 72 -13.19 9.29 -48.56
CA LYS A 72 -14.20 8.60 -47.74
C LYS A 72 -14.97 9.56 -46.85
N SER A 73 -14.32 10.56 -46.26
CA SER A 73 -14.97 11.61 -45.47
C SER A 73 -15.99 12.38 -46.31
N THR A 74 -15.57 12.83 -47.51
CA THR A 74 -16.44 13.59 -48.42
C THR A 74 -17.65 12.75 -48.86
N LEU A 75 -17.44 11.47 -49.19
CA LEU A 75 -18.52 10.56 -49.55
C LEU A 75 -19.53 10.39 -48.40
N LEU A 76 -19.06 10.22 -47.16
CA LEU A 76 -19.95 10.08 -46.00
C LEU A 76 -20.71 11.37 -45.67
N LYS A 77 -20.08 12.54 -45.85
CA LYS A 77 -20.75 13.85 -45.70
C LYS A 77 -21.77 14.12 -46.81
N SER A 78 -21.62 13.51 -47.98
CA SER A 78 -22.56 13.64 -49.10
C SER A 78 -23.85 12.81 -48.94
N LEU A 79 -23.88 11.88 -47.96
CA LEU A 79 -25.08 11.09 -47.68
C LEU A 79 -26.22 12.03 -47.23
N PRO A 80 -27.48 11.77 -47.64
CA PRO A 80 -28.66 12.55 -47.24
C PRO A 80 -29.10 12.23 -45.81
N LEU A 81 -28.14 12.17 -44.88
CA LEU A 81 -28.32 11.84 -43.47
C LEU A 81 -27.81 12.98 -42.60
N ASN A 82 -28.48 13.21 -41.47
CA ASN A 82 -27.99 14.19 -40.49
C ASN A 82 -26.65 13.72 -39.93
N THR A 83 -25.69 14.65 -39.81
CA THR A 83 -24.41 14.51 -39.12
C THR A 83 -24.53 13.81 -37.75
N LYS A 84 -25.56 14.16 -36.95
CA LYS A 84 -25.87 13.50 -35.67
C LYS A 84 -26.17 12.01 -35.84
N CYS A 85 -26.95 11.68 -36.86
CA CYS A 85 -27.37 10.32 -37.16
C CYS A 85 -26.17 9.46 -37.58
N ILE A 86 -25.29 10.00 -38.43
CA ILE A 86 -24.08 9.31 -38.88
C ILE A 86 -23.12 9.06 -37.72
N TRP A 87 -22.84 10.08 -36.90
CA TRP A 87 -21.99 9.98 -35.72
C TRP A 87 -22.49 8.90 -34.75
N PHE A 88 -23.76 9.00 -34.34
CA PHE A 88 -24.33 8.09 -33.36
C PHE A 88 -24.44 6.66 -33.88
N THR A 89 -24.84 6.49 -35.15
CA THR A 89 -24.94 5.15 -35.77
C THR A 89 -23.57 4.47 -35.80
N ASN A 90 -22.50 5.19 -36.15
CA ASN A 90 -21.15 4.64 -36.16
C ASN A 90 -20.62 4.33 -34.75
N TYR A 91 -20.85 5.22 -33.77
CA TYR A 91 -20.53 4.95 -32.37
C TYR A 91 -21.19 3.65 -31.90
N LEU A 92 -22.51 3.54 -32.10
CA LEU A 92 -23.30 2.40 -31.66
C LEU A 92 -22.93 1.12 -32.40
N SER A 93 -22.63 1.18 -33.71
CA SER A 93 -22.18 0.01 -34.48
C SER A 93 -20.94 -0.62 -33.89
N GLY A 94 -19.90 0.15 -33.59
CA GLY A 94 -18.68 -0.43 -33.04
C GLY A 94 -18.81 -0.84 -31.59
N TYR A 95 -19.49 -0.03 -30.79
CA TYR A 95 -19.78 -0.36 -29.41
C TYR A 95 -20.49 -1.71 -29.29
N LEU A 96 -21.52 -1.95 -30.10
CA LEU A 96 -22.27 -3.21 -30.07
C LEU A 96 -21.46 -4.40 -30.58
N ILE A 97 -20.59 -4.24 -31.57
CA ILE A 97 -19.71 -5.33 -32.02
C ILE A 97 -18.80 -5.77 -30.87
N VAL A 98 -18.14 -4.81 -30.21
CA VAL A 98 -17.25 -5.11 -29.09
C VAL A 98 -18.04 -5.67 -27.91
N LEU A 99 -19.19 -5.08 -27.58
CA LEU A 99 -20.03 -5.52 -26.46
C LEU A 99 -20.46 -6.97 -26.62
N VAL A 100 -21.01 -7.33 -27.78
CA VAL A 100 -21.46 -8.71 -28.02
C VAL A 100 -20.28 -9.68 -27.94
N THR A 101 -19.12 -9.29 -28.45
CA THR A 101 -17.90 -10.11 -28.39
C THR A 101 -17.49 -10.36 -26.94
N LEU A 102 -17.33 -9.30 -26.14
CA LEU A 102 -16.89 -9.41 -24.75
C LEU A 102 -17.94 -10.06 -23.85
N LEU A 103 -19.24 -9.91 -24.13
CA LEU A 103 -20.28 -10.62 -23.40
C LEU A 103 -20.21 -12.13 -23.67
N ILE A 104 -19.97 -12.55 -24.92
CA ILE A 104 -19.82 -13.98 -25.23
C ILE A 104 -18.59 -14.55 -24.50
N GLU A 105 -17.44 -13.87 -24.57
CA GLU A 105 -16.22 -14.29 -23.87
C GLU A 105 -16.41 -14.29 -22.35
N GLY A 106 -17.03 -13.24 -21.79
CA GLY A 106 -17.33 -13.13 -20.36
C GLY A 106 -18.31 -14.18 -19.82
N ILE A 107 -19.36 -14.50 -20.58
CA ILE A 107 -20.26 -15.64 -20.26
C ILE A 107 -19.48 -16.95 -20.31
N GLY A 108 -18.55 -17.10 -21.26
CA GLY A 108 -17.64 -18.24 -21.32
C GLY A 108 -16.82 -18.39 -20.03
N LEU A 109 -16.24 -17.30 -19.50
CA LEU A 109 -15.51 -17.35 -18.23
C LEU A 109 -16.39 -17.77 -17.05
N ILE A 110 -17.63 -17.29 -16.98
CA ILE A 110 -18.59 -17.71 -15.95
C ILE A 110 -18.88 -19.21 -16.08
N LEU A 111 -19.14 -19.69 -17.30
CA LEU A 111 -19.38 -21.12 -17.53
C LEU A 111 -18.18 -21.97 -17.15
N LEU A 112 -16.95 -21.52 -17.46
CA LEU A 112 -15.73 -22.23 -17.08
C LEU A 112 -15.62 -22.38 -15.56
N SER A 113 -15.90 -21.29 -14.81
CA SER A 113 -15.86 -21.31 -13.35
C SER A 113 -16.87 -22.28 -12.72
N LEU A 114 -18.04 -22.46 -13.37
CA LEU A 114 -19.04 -23.45 -12.93
C LEU A 114 -18.64 -24.90 -13.24
N ILE A 115 -17.90 -25.12 -14.33
CA ILE A 115 -17.48 -26.45 -14.78
C ILE A 115 -16.31 -26.97 -13.95
N GLU A 116 -15.32 -26.12 -13.65
CA GLU A 116 -14.05 -26.57 -13.07
C GLU A 116 -14.12 -26.91 -11.57
N GLN A 117 -15.24 -26.64 -10.86
CA GLN A 117 -15.52 -26.89 -9.42
C GLN A 117 -14.43 -26.51 -8.40
N ASN A 118 -13.26 -26.07 -8.87
CA ASN A 118 -12.12 -25.62 -8.12
C ASN A 118 -12.17 -24.10 -8.10
N ASN A 119 -12.08 -23.55 -6.88
CA ASN A 119 -12.07 -22.13 -6.52
C ASN A 119 -10.90 -21.37 -7.16
N TYR A 120 -10.84 -21.27 -8.48
CA TYR A 120 -9.65 -20.69 -9.08
C TYR A 120 -9.65 -19.17 -8.97
N PHE A 121 -10.73 -18.41 -9.19
CA PHE A 121 -10.58 -16.93 -9.18
C PHE A 121 -11.72 -16.08 -8.66
N PHE A 122 -12.97 -16.57 -8.72
CA PHE A 122 -14.12 -15.76 -8.34
C PHE A 122 -15.17 -16.68 -7.72
N ASP A 123 -15.53 -16.40 -6.48
CA ASP A 123 -16.75 -16.97 -5.89
C ASP A 123 -17.94 -16.32 -6.60
N PHE A 124 -18.29 -16.88 -7.76
CA PHE A 124 -19.44 -16.47 -8.54
C PHE A 124 -20.72 -16.96 -7.86
N SER A 125 -20.99 -16.42 -6.68
CA SER A 125 -22.36 -16.24 -6.25
C SER A 125 -23.13 -15.56 -7.40
N THR A 126 -24.43 -15.87 -7.54
CA THR A 126 -25.28 -15.26 -8.58
C THR A 126 -25.21 -13.73 -8.57
N SER A 127 -24.93 -13.12 -7.41
CA SER A 127 -24.70 -11.68 -7.24
C SER A 127 -23.40 -11.22 -7.92
N THR A 128 -22.26 -11.86 -7.63
CA THR A 128 -20.94 -11.50 -8.19
C THR A 128 -20.92 -11.65 -9.72
N GLY A 129 -21.59 -12.67 -10.26
CA GLY A 129 -21.67 -12.95 -11.70
C GLY A 129 -22.40 -11.86 -12.46
N CYS A 130 -23.54 -11.44 -11.93
CA CYS A 130 -24.31 -10.32 -12.47
C CYS A 130 -23.51 -9.01 -12.44
N LYS A 131 -22.79 -8.74 -11.35
CA LYS A 131 -21.92 -7.56 -11.23
C LYS A 131 -20.79 -7.58 -12.26
N PHE A 132 -20.14 -8.73 -12.49
CA PHE A 132 -19.10 -8.87 -13.50
C PHE A 132 -19.60 -8.58 -14.92
N ILE A 133 -20.74 -9.17 -15.32
CA ILE A 133 -21.37 -8.88 -16.61
C ILE A 133 -21.75 -7.39 -16.74
N LEU A 134 -22.30 -6.80 -15.68
CA LEU A 134 -22.59 -5.37 -15.65
C LEU A 134 -21.33 -4.53 -15.84
N MET A 135 -20.22 -4.89 -15.19
CA MET A 135 -18.96 -4.18 -15.32
C MET A 135 -18.34 -4.31 -16.70
N ILE A 136 -18.55 -5.42 -17.43
CA ILE A 136 -18.17 -5.49 -18.86
C ILE A 136 -18.87 -4.39 -19.65
N ILE A 137 -20.16 -4.19 -19.45
CA ILE A 137 -20.94 -3.15 -20.14
C ILE A 137 -20.43 -1.75 -19.76
N VAL A 138 -20.26 -1.51 -18.45
CA VAL A 138 -19.89 -0.20 -17.91
C VAL A 138 -18.46 0.19 -18.31
N LEU A 139 -17.48 -0.69 -18.10
CA LEU A 139 -16.09 -0.42 -18.48
C LEU A 139 -15.94 -0.29 -20.00
N LEU A 140 -16.65 -1.11 -20.78
CA LEU A 140 -16.66 -0.95 -22.22
C LEU A 140 -17.19 0.43 -22.61
N PHE A 141 -18.29 0.89 -22.01
CA PHE A 141 -18.84 2.21 -22.30
C PHE A 141 -17.82 3.32 -22.01
N ILE A 142 -17.15 3.26 -20.86
CA ILE A 142 -16.15 4.26 -20.46
C ILE A 142 -14.98 4.25 -21.45
N TYR A 143 -14.33 3.11 -21.62
CA TYR A 143 -13.11 3.02 -22.42
C TYR A 143 -13.36 3.20 -23.92
N TYR A 144 -14.42 2.60 -24.47
CA TYR A 144 -14.78 2.79 -25.88
C TYR A 144 -15.07 4.27 -26.19
N THR A 145 -15.75 4.98 -25.27
CA THR A 145 -16.04 6.41 -25.47
C THR A 145 -14.78 7.26 -25.47
N ILE A 146 -13.84 6.99 -24.56
CA ILE A 146 -12.54 7.67 -24.50
C ILE A 146 -11.81 7.51 -25.84
N VAL A 147 -11.64 6.28 -26.32
CA VAL A 147 -10.96 5.99 -27.59
C VAL A 147 -11.70 6.61 -28.78
N PHE A 148 -13.03 6.54 -28.77
CA PHE A 148 -13.86 7.12 -29.83
C PHE A 148 -13.71 8.65 -29.90
N LEU A 149 -13.62 9.32 -28.76
CA LEU A 149 -13.31 10.76 -28.71
C LEU A 149 -11.94 11.03 -29.31
N PHE A 150 -10.88 10.38 -28.83
CA PHE A 150 -9.51 10.63 -29.30
C PHE A 150 -9.32 10.29 -30.79
N SER A 151 -9.94 9.21 -31.26
CA SER A 151 -9.96 8.85 -32.68
C SER A 151 -10.66 9.92 -33.54
N SER A 152 -11.62 10.67 -32.98
CA SER A 152 -12.34 11.75 -33.70
C SER A 152 -11.48 12.99 -33.91
N ILE A 153 -10.52 13.23 -33.01
CA ILE A 153 -9.61 14.37 -33.03
C ILE A 153 -8.40 14.08 -33.97
N ALA A 154 -8.14 12.81 -34.25
CA ALA A 154 -7.02 12.38 -35.10
C ALA A 154 -7.28 12.61 -36.60
N GLY A 155 -6.24 13.07 -37.30
CA GLY A 155 -6.27 13.34 -38.75
C GLY A 155 -5.65 12.23 -39.60
N ASN A 156 -4.94 11.28 -38.99
CA ASN A 156 -4.35 10.11 -39.65
C ASN A 156 -4.40 8.85 -38.76
N ARG A 157 -4.05 7.68 -39.33
CA ARG A 157 -4.06 6.39 -38.62
C ARG A 157 -3.14 6.37 -37.40
N LEU A 158 -1.93 6.93 -37.54
CA LEU A 158 -0.94 6.95 -36.47
C LEU A 158 -1.47 7.76 -35.26
N GLY A 159 -2.07 8.92 -35.52
CA GLY A 159 -2.72 9.75 -34.51
C GLY A 159 -3.86 9.03 -33.80
N GLN A 160 -4.70 8.28 -34.54
CA GLN A 160 -5.77 7.48 -33.92
C GLN A 160 -5.20 6.48 -32.90
N VAL A 161 -4.13 5.78 -33.25
CA VAL A 161 -3.50 4.81 -32.34
C VAL A 161 -2.81 5.51 -31.16
N VAL A 162 -1.94 6.49 -31.42
CA VAL A 162 -1.17 7.18 -30.38
C VAL A 162 -2.07 7.90 -29.38
N PHE A 163 -3.14 8.57 -29.85
CA PHE A 163 -4.05 9.30 -28.95
C PHE A 163 -4.97 8.39 -28.19
N SER A 164 -5.36 7.26 -28.77
CA SER A 164 -6.11 6.24 -28.06
C SER A 164 -5.28 5.66 -26.91
N ILE A 165 -4.02 5.31 -27.16
CA ILE A 165 -3.08 4.84 -26.12
C ILE A 165 -2.92 5.92 -25.04
N PHE A 166 -2.69 7.18 -25.43
CA PHE A 166 -2.58 8.29 -24.48
C PHE A 166 -3.83 8.45 -23.62
N GLY A 167 -5.03 8.32 -24.19
CA GLY A 167 -6.29 8.39 -23.45
C GLY A 167 -6.41 7.33 -22.34
N TYR A 168 -5.87 6.13 -22.55
CA TYR A 168 -5.81 5.06 -21.55
C TYR A 168 -4.73 5.28 -20.50
N THR A 169 -3.55 5.72 -20.92
CA THR A 169 -2.37 5.76 -20.06
C THR A 169 -2.24 7.07 -19.30
N PHE A 170 -2.92 8.14 -19.71
CA PHE A 170 -2.79 9.44 -19.06
C PHE A 170 -3.21 9.43 -17.57
N PRO A 171 -4.34 8.82 -17.15
CA PRO A 171 -4.65 8.67 -15.73
C PRO A 171 -3.60 7.86 -14.97
N VAL A 172 -3.03 6.82 -15.59
CA VAL A 172 -1.92 6.00 -15.02
C VAL A 172 -0.72 6.90 -14.75
N ILE A 173 -0.36 7.75 -15.71
CA ILE A 173 0.78 8.66 -15.56
C ILE A 173 0.51 9.71 -14.48
N ILE A 174 -0.72 10.22 -14.35
CA ILE A 174 -1.09 11.13 -13.24
C ILE A 174 -0.95 10.41 -11.90
N LEU A 175 -1.45 9.17 -11.77
CA LEU A 175 -1.29 8.41 -10.54
C LEU A 175 0.18 8.18 -10.22
N ILE A 176 0.99 7.72 -11.19
CA ILE A 176 2.44 7.53 -11.00
C ILE A 176 3.09 8.85 -10.58
N SER A 177 2.65 9.98 -11.14
CA SER A 177 3.07 11.31 -10.69
C SER A 177 2.74 11.50 -9.22
N LEU A 178 1.48 11.28 -8.83
CA LEU A 178 1.05 11.51 -7.46
C LEU A 178 1.80 10.60 -6.49
N ILE A 179 1.93 9.30 -6.82
CA ILE A 179 2.72 8.29 -6.09
C ILE A 179 4.13 8.79 -5.87
N LEU A 180 4.77 9.30 -6.92
CA LEU A 180 6.13 9.79 -6.82
C LEU A 180 6.19 10.95 -5.83
N PHE A 181 5.30 11.93 -5.93
CA PHE A 181 5.37 13.08 -5.04
C PHE A 181 5.03 12.70 -3.59
N THR A 182 4.02 11.85 -3.36
CA THR A 182 3.66 11.37 -2.02
C THR A 182 4.63 10.32 -1.45
N THR A 183 5.52 9.74 -2.27
CA THR A 183 6.54 8.80 -1.77
C THR A 183 7.90 9.48 -1.56
N TYR A 184 8.23 10.49 -2.38
CA TYR A 184 9.58 11.07 -2.45
C TYR A 184 9.66 12.52 -2.00
N LEU A 185 8.54 13.22 -1.87
CA LEU A 185 8.51 14.67 -1.61
C LEU A 185 7.69 15.06 -0.39
N VAL A 186 7.26 14.09 0.42
CA VAL A 186 6.58 14.32 1.70
C VAL A 186 7.34 13.62 2.84
N PRO A 187 7.25 14.13 4.08
CA PRO A 187 8.05 13.66 5.22
C PRO A 187 7.86 12.21 5.64
N CYS A 188 6.69 11.63 5.39
CA CYS A 188 6.34 10.29 5.84
C CYS A 188 5.77 9.46 4.69
N HIS A 189 6.06 8.15 4.70
CA HIS A 189 5.40 7.23 3.78
C HIS A 189 3.91 7.10 4.16
N THR A 190 3.02 7.32 3.20
CA THR A 190 1.58 7.12 3.37
C THR A 190 1.06 6.12 2.33
N ASN A 191 0.42 5.04 2.77
CA ASN A 191 -0.24 4.06 1.88
C ASN A 191 -1.54 4.61 1.22
N LEU A 192 -1.87 5.88 1.45
CA LEU A 192 -3.10 6.55 1.02
C LEU A 192 -3.30 6.65 -0.49
N ILE A 193 -2.25 6.48 -1.29
CA ILE A 193 -2.34 6.43 -2.76
C ILE A 193 -3.37 5.39 -3.21
N LEU A 194 -3.37 4.19 -2.60
CA LEU A 194 -4.30 3.13 -2.97
C LEU A 194 -5.76 3.54 -2.72
N GLN A 195 -6.02 4.34 -1.68
CA GLN A 195 -7.36 4.83 -1.38
C GLN A 195 -7.92 5.77 -2.47
N TYR A 196 -7.06 6.50 -3.19
CA TYR A 196 -7.48 7.37 -4.30
C TYR A 196 -7.49 6.67 -5.67
N SER A 197 -7.01 5.43 -5.75
CA SER A 197 -6.87 4.72 -7.04
C SER A 197 -8.23 4.46 -7.71
N SER A 198 -9.29 4.20 -6.93
CA SER A 198 -10.66 4.02 -7.45
C SER A 198 -11.24 5.28 -8.12
N TRP A 199 -10.88 6.46 -7.63
CA TRP A 199 -11.27 7.75 -8.23
C TRP A 199 -10.60 8.01 -9.58
N LEU A 200 -9.42 7.42 -9.82
CA LEU A 200 -8.62 7.62 -11.02
C LEU A 200 -8.81 6.52 -12.07
N PHE A 201 -8.97 5.27 -11.63
CA PHE A 201 -9.07 4.10 -12.50
C PHE A 201 -10.47 3.49 -12.49
N PRO A 202 -11.20 3.57 -13.62
CA PRO A 202 -12.47 2.87 -13.77
C PRO A 202 -12.36 1.38 -13.44
N ILE A 203 -11.25 0.73 -13.80
CA ILE A 203 -11.05 -0.71 -13.56
C ILE A 203 -10.93 -1.05 -12.07
N VAL A 204 -10.24 -0.22 -11.28
CA VAL A 204 -10.12 -0.44 -9.82
C VAL A 204 -11.48 -0.26 -9.17
N SER A 205 -12.18 0.82 -9.49
CA SER A 205 -13.53 1.04 -8.97
C SER A 205 -14.52 -0.06 -9.39
N ALA A 206 -14.37 -0.62 -10.60
CA ALA A 206 -15.17 -1.74 -11.05
C ALA A 206 -14.85 -3.04 -10.31
N MET A 207 -13.57 -3.31 -9.99
CA MET A 207 -13.18 -4.47 -9.19
C MET A 207 -13.75 -4.39 -7.77
N GLU A 208 -13.61 -3.23 -7.11
CA GLU A 208 -14.19 -2.98 -5.78
C GLU A 208 -15.72 -3.11 -5.80
N PHE A 209 -16.39 -2.64 -6.86
CA PHE A 209 -17.83 -2.85 -7.03
C PHE A 209 -18.21 -4.32 -7.23
N ILE A 210 -17.42 -5.10 -7.99
CA ILE A 210 -17.67 -6.54 -8.18
C ILE A 210 -17.59 -7.27 -6.84
N GLN A 211 -16.56 -6.99 -6.04
CA GLN A 211 -16.32 -7.59 -4.73
C GLN A 211 -17.42 -7.21 -3.74
N ASP A 212 -17.55 -5.93 -3.40
CA ASP A 212 -18.33 -5.51 -2.24
C ASP A 212 -19.69 -4.89 -2.61
N GLY A 213 -19.86 -4.45 -3.87
CA GLY A 213 -21.12 -3.86 -4.37
C GLY A 213 -21.47 -2.48 -3.82
N SER A 214 -20.73 -1.99 -2.83
CA SER A 214 -20.97 -0.72 -2.13
C SER A 214 -20.28 0.47 -2.81
N ASN A 215 -19.19 0.26 -3.54
CA ASN A 215 -18.44 1.36 -4.13
C ASN A 215 -19.11 1.92 -5.40
N LEU A 216 -19.77 3.06 -5.26
CA LEU A 216 -20.47 3.76 -6.35
C LEU A 216 -19.59 4.74 -7.16
N ILE A 217 -18.27 4.82 -6.89
CA ILE A 217 -17.34 5.68 -7.63
C ILE A 217 -17.36 5.36 -9.14
N ILE A 218 -17.72 4.14 -9.55
CA ILE A 218 -17.86 3.77 -10.95
C ILE A 218 -18.90 4.63 -11.69
N LEU A 219 -19.94 5.12 -11.00
CA LEU A 219 -20.94 6.02 -11.57
C LEU A 219 -20.35 7.39 -11.93
N PHE A 220 -19.36 7.86 -11.17
CA PHE A 220 -18.62 9.09 -11.50
C PHE A 220 -17.86 8.94 -12.81
N HIS A 221 -17.20 7.79 -13.04
CA HIS A 221 -16.54 7.50 -14.31
C HIS A 221 -17.53 7.40 -15.48
N VAL A 222 -18.73 6.83 -15.26
CA VAL A 222 -19.81 6.82 -16.27
C VAL A 222 -20.27 8.23 -16.61
N PHE A 223 -20.39 9.11 -15.63
CA PHE A 223 -20.75 10.51 -15.86
C PHE A 223 -19.69 11.24 -16.69
N ILE A 224 -18.40 11.03 -16.40
CA ILE A 224 -17.30 11.57 -17.22
C ILE A 224 -17.38 11.03 -18.65
N ALA A 225 -17.63 9.73 -18.84
CA ALA A 225 -17.78 9.12 -20.15
C ALA A 225 -18.95 9.74 -20.94
N LEU A 226 -20.09 10.05 -20.30
CA LEU A 226 -21.19 10.76 -20.95
C LEU A 226 -20.78 12.15 -21.45
N ILE A 227 -19.99 12.90 -20.66
CA ILE A 227 -19.43 14.18 -21.09
C ILE A 227 -18.51 13.97 -22.30
N PHE A 228 -17.64 12.97 -22.27
CA PHE A 228 -16.74 12.64 -23.38
C PHE A 228 -17.51 12.23 -24.65
N LEU A 229 -18.63 11.53 -24.51
CA LEU A 229 -19.49 11.19 -25.64
C LEU A 229 -20.06 12.46 -26.29
N LEU A 230 -20.58 13.40 -25.49
CA LEU A 230 -21.07 14.70 -26.00
C LEU A 230 -19.96 15.51 -26.67
N LEU A 231 -18.77 15.56 -26.05
CA LEU A 231 -17.59 16.18 -26.64
C LEU A 231 -17.19 15.52 -27.96
N SER A 232 -17.30 14.20 -28.08
CA SER A 232 -16.98 13.49 -29.33
C SER A 232 -17.89 13.93 -30.47
N TYR A 233 -19.18 14.20 -30.20
CA TYR A 233 -20.09 14.76 -31.20
C TYR A 233 -19.71 16.21 -31.56
N PHE A 234 -19.37 17.02 -30.57
CA PHE A 234 -18.92 18.39 -30.81
C PHE A 234 -17.66 18.42 -31.70
N VAL A 235 -16.69 17.56 -31.41
CA VAL A 235 -15.48 17.34 -32.20
C VAL A 235 -15.81 16.79 -33.59
N TYR A 236 -16.75 15.87 -33.70
CA TYR A 236 -17.19 15.33 -34.98
C TYR A 236 -17.78 16.42 -35.88
N LYS A 237 -18.65 17.28 -35.32
CA LYS A 237 -19.39 18.29 -36.07
C LYS A 237 -18.51 19.43 -36.56
N ASN A 238 -17.58 19.89 -35.74
CA ASN A 238 -16.78 21.09 -36.00
C ASN A 238 -15.39 20.76 -36.59
N ARG A 239 -15.19 19.54 -37.09
CA ARG A 239 -13.91 19.04 -37.59
C ARG A 239 -13.52 19.78 -38.88
N ASP A 240 -12.28 20.27 -38.91
CA ASP A 240 -11.67 20.91 -40.08
C ASP A 240 -11.05 19.87 -41.02
N ASP A 241 -11.81 19.37 -41.98
CA ASP A 241 -11.36 18.34 -42.94
C ASP A 241 -10.14 18.74 -43.80
N GLU A 242 -9.73 20.00 -43.77
CA GLU A 242 -8.50 20.49 -44.43
C GLU A 242 -7.23 19.85 -43.84
N TYR A 243 -7.24 19.49 -42.56
CA TYR A 243 -6.11 18.89 -41.85
C TYR A 243 -6.11 17.36 -41.87
N ILE A 244 -6.91 16.73 -42.75
CA ILE A 244 -6.85 15.27 -42.97
C ILE A 244 -5.46 14.89 -43.51
N GLY A 245 -4.80 13.95 -42.85
CA GLY A 245 -3.41 13.54 -43.10
C GLY A 245 -2.44 14.02 -42.00
N GLU A 246 -2.77 15.08 -41.28
CA GLU A 246 -2.03 15.51 -40.10
C GLU A 246 -2.32 14.61 -38.89
N PRO A 247 -1.45 14.55 -37.88
CA PRO A 247 -1.75 13.81 -36.66
C PRO A 247 -3.03 14.31 -35.96
N LEU A 248 -3.26 15.62 -35.91
CA LEU A 248 -4.41 16.27 -35.25
C LEU A 248 -5.15 17.17 -36.23
N VAL A 249 -6.48 17.15 -36.17
CA VAL A 249 -7.34 17.90 -37.11
C VAL A 249 -7.66 19.31 -36.61
N TYR A 250 -7.42 19.57 -35.32
CA TYR A 250 -7.67 20.85 -34.66
C TYR A 250 -6.35 21.53 -34.32
N SER A 251 -5.89 22.42 -35.22
CA SER A 251 -4.64 23.17 -35.05
C SER A 251 -4.61 24.01 -33.76
N LYS A 252 -5.77 24.47 -33.27
CA LYS A 252 -5.88 25.25 -32.02
C LYS A 252 -5.67 24.42 -30.75
N ILE A 253 -5.97 23.12 -30.78
CA ILE A 253 -5.87 22.22 -29.61
C ILE A 253 -4.51 21.51 -29.59
N ILE A 254 -3.76 21.56 -30.70
CA ILE A 254 -2.46 20.89 -30.85
C ILE A 254 -1.47 21.29 -29.75
N LEU A 255 -1.51 22.53 -29.27
CA LEU A 255 -0.63 23.02 -28.22
C LEU A 255 -0.90 22.31 -26.89
N PHE A 256 -2.17 22.26 -26.47
CA PHE A 256 -2.59 21.61 -25.23
C PHE A 256 -2.33 20.11 -25.27
N PHE A 257 -2.59 19.48 -26.42
CA PHE A 257 -2.28 18.07 -26.60
C PHE A 257 -0.78 17.79 -26.45
N LYS A 258 0.07 18.56 -27.14
CA LYS A 258 1.52 18.41 -27.01
C LYS A 258 1.99 18.66 -25.57
N ALA A 259 1.43 19.66 -24.89
CA ALA A 259 1.73 19.91 -23.49
C ALA A 259 1.39 18.69 -22.62
N GLY A 260 0.23 18.06 -22.84
CA GLY A 260 -0.17 16.82 -22.15
C GLY A 260 0.79 15.66 -22.41
N VAL A 261 1.23 15.46 -23.65
CA VAL A 261 2.23 14.43 -23.99
C VAL A 261 3.58 14.72 -23.32
N ILE A 262 4.03 15.97 -23.37
CA ILE A 262 5.28 16.39 -22.73
C ILE A 262 5.21 16.14 -21.23
N LEU A 263 4.14 16.58 -20.57
CA LEU A 263 3.90 16.33 -19.15
C LEU A 263 3.96 14.84 -18.83
N GLY A 264 3.21 14.03 -19.58
CA GLY A 264 3.12 12.60 -19.32
C GLY A 264 4.47 11.88 -19.44
N ILE A 265 5.21 12.13 -20.52
CA ILE A 265 6.53 11.53 -20.72
C ILE A 265 7.54 12.07 -19.69
N THR A 266 7.49 13.37 -19.37
CA THR A 266 8.41 13.97 -18.38
C THR A 266 8.22 13.33 -17.02
N THR A 267 6.97 13.21 -16.56
CA THR A 267 6.65 12.54 -15.29
C THR A 267 7.11 11.09 -15.28
N LEU A 268 6.90 10.34 -16.37
CA LEU A 268 7.33 8.95 -16.45
C LEU A 268 8.86 8.82 -16.36
N VAL A 269 9.60 9.64 -17.12
CA VAL A 269 11.08 9.61 -17.11
C VAL A 269 11.62 10.08 -15.77
N PHE A 270 11.03 11.13 -15.18
CA PHE A 270 11.37 11.60 -13.85
C PHE A 270 11.13 10.51 -12.80
N TYR A 271 10.02 9.77 -12.91
CA TYR A 271 9.77 8.60 -12.07
C TYR A 271 10.82 7.52 -12.24
N LEU A 272 11.24 7.21 -13.45
CA LEU A 272 12.31 6.22 -13.63
C LEU A 272 13.63 6.69 -13.00
N ILE A 273 13.94 7.98 -13.05
CA ILE A 273 15.18 8.54 -12.48
C ILE A 273 15.12 8.58 -10.95
N VAL A 274 14.05 9.12 -10.37
CA VAL A 274 13.89 9.26 -8.91
C VAL A 274 13.52 7.93 -8.26
N GLY A 275 12.72 7.13 -8.94
CA GLY A 275 12.19 5.86 -8.44
C GLY A 275 13.18 4.71 -8.48
N LEU A 276 13.96 4.60 -9.56
CA LEU A 276 14.99 3.57 -9.71
C LEU A 276 16.38 4.07 -9.32
N GLY A 277 16.63 5.37 -9.44
CA GLY A 277 17.85 5.98 -8.93
C GLY A 277 17.73 6.09 -7.42
N LYS A 278 18.67 5.49 -6.69
CA LYS A 278 18.85 5.69 -5.25
C LYS A 278 19.35 7.13 -4.98
N LEU A 279 18.58 8.13 -5.36
CA LEU A 279 18.90 9.52 -5.09
C LEU A 279 18.65 9.78 -3.60
N ASP A 280 19.72 10.03 -2.86
CA ASP A 280 19.64 10.55 -1.49
C ASP A 280 19.17 12.01 -1.56
N ILE A 281 17.89 12.23 -1.24
CA ILE A 281 17.21 13.51 -1.32
C ILE A 281 16.79 13.86 0.11
N SER A 282 17.30 14.96 0.67
CA SER A 282 16.69 15.60 1.83
C SER A 282 15.44 16.36 1.39
N LEU A 283 14.48 16.56 2.29
CA LEU A 283 13.24 17.29 1.97
C LEU A 283 13.37 18.81 2.18
N ASP A 284 14.60 19.32 2.15
CA ASP A 284 14.90 20.74 2.25
C ASP A 284 14.58 21.49 0.96
N SER A 285 14.44 22.81 1.08
CA SER A 285 14.10 23.68 -0.06
C SER A 285 15.08 23.57 -1.23
N ASN A 286 16.39 23.36 -0.99
CA ASN A 286 17.38 23.24 -2.06
C ASN A 286 17.20 21.95 -2.85
N SER A 287 16.91 20.84 -2.17
CA SER A 287 16.67 19.56 -2.82
C SER A 287 15.39 19.55 -3.64
N ILE A 288 14.33 20.22 -3.17
CA ILE A 288 13.09 20.40 -3.95
C ILE A 288 13.37 21.24 -5.21
N ILE A 289 14.17 22.31 -5.10
CA ILE A 289 14.59 23.11 -6.26
C ILE A 289 15.42 22.28 -7.23
N LEU A 290 16.34 21.45 -6.73
CA LEU A 290 17.14 20.55 -7.55
C LEU A 290 16.25 19.56 -8.33
N LEU A 291 15.26 18.96 -7.67
CA LEU A 291 14.31 18.07 -8.30
C LEU A 291 13.45 18.76 -9.36
N LEU A 292 13.00 19.98 -9.09
CA LEU A 292 12.32 20.82 -10.08
C LEU A 292 13.21 21.08 -11.30
N LEU A 293 14.50 21.38 -11.09
CA LEU A 293 15.46 21.60 -12.18
C LEU A 293 15.65 20.33 -13.01
N VAL A 294 15.80 19.16 -12.38
CA VAL A 294 15.87 17.87 -13.07
C VAL A 294 14.60 17.61 -13.88
N TYR A 295 13.43 17.82 -13.28
CA TYR A 295 12.12 17.70 -13.96
C TYR A 295 12.02 18.62 -15.18
N LEU A 296 12.48 19.87 -15.06
CA LEU A 296 12.48 20.83 -16.17
C LEU A 296 13.46 20.45 -17.28
N ILE A 297 14.67 20.00 -16.96
CA ILE A 297 15.65 19.57 -17.95
C ILE A 297 15.06 18.42 -18.79
N ILE A 298 14.49 17.41 -18.13
CA ILE A 298 13.82 16.28 -18.80
C ILE A 298 12.70 16.81 -19.70
N GLY A 299 11.81 17.66 -19.16
CA GLY A 299 10.66 18.15 -19.91
C GLY A 299 11.01 19.06 -21.09
N ILE A 300 12.10 19.83 -21.00
CA ILE A 300 12.63 20.62 -22.12
C ILE A 300 13.16 19.69 -23.21
N ILE A 301 13.92 18.65 -22.86
CA ILE A 301 14.41 17.65 -23.81
C ILE A 301 13.24 16.96 -24.52
N VAL A 302 12.25 16.48 -23.76
CA VAL A 302 11.02 15.88 -24.30
C VAL A 302 10.28 16.87 -25.21
N GLY A 303 10.16 18.13 -24.80
CA GLY A 303 9.52 19.19 -25.58
C GLY A 303 10.20 19.44 -26.93
N ILE A 304 11.53 19.45 -26.97
CA ILE A 304 12.32 19.56 -28.21
C ILE A 304 12.03 18.37 -29.13
N VAL A 305 12.04 17.14 -28.60
CA VAL A 305 11.75 15.92 -29.36
C VAL A 305 10.33 15.96 -29.94
N VAL A 306 9.33 16.29 -29.11
CA VAL A 306 7.93 16.42 -29.54
C VAL A 306 7.80 17.48 -30.63
N GLU A 307 8.36 18.68 -30.46
CA GLU A 307 8.26 19.70 -31.51
C GLU A 307 8.99 19.35 -32.82
N THR A 308 10.07 18.56 -32.73
CA THR A 308 10.79 18.04 -33.90
C THR A 308 9.94 17.04 -34.68
N ILE A 309 9.29 16.10 -34.00
CA ILE A 309 8.38 15.10 -34.61
C ILE A 309 7.25 15.79 -35.38
N PHE A 310 6.72 16.88 -34.82
CA PHE A 310 5.63 17.66 -35.41
C PHE A 310 6.12 18.76 -36.38
N LYS A 311 7.39 18.75 -36.81
CA LYS A 311 7.97 19.57 -37.89
C LYS A 311 7.69 21.09 -37.79
N ASN A 312 7.90 21.70 -36.62
CA ASN A 312 7.61 23.13 -36.40
C ASN A 312 8.82 24.07 -36.56
N GLN A 313 8.56 25.31 -37.00
CA GLN A 313 9.60 26.32 -37.26
C GLN A 313 9.91 27.25 -36.07
N TYR A 314 9.16 27.21 -34.95
CA TYR A 314 9.32 28.12 -33.81
C TYR A 314 9.46 27.38 -32.46
N ILE A 315 10.50 26.57 -32.34
CA ILE A 315 10.72 25.67 -31.19
C ILE A 315 10.91 26.46 -29.89
N TYR A 316 11.76 27.51 -29.87
CA TYR A 316 12.13 28.23 -28.64
C TYR A 316 10.95 28.91 -27.91
N ARG A 317 10.04 29.56 -28.63
CA ARG A 317 8.86 30.23 -28.01
C ARG A 317 7.91 29.23 -27.35
N LYS A 318 7.79 28.03 -27.93
CA LYS A 318 6.91 26.98 -27.39
C LYS A 318 7.54 26.28 -26.19
N ILE A 319 8.87 26.09 -26.20
CA ILE A 319 9.59 25.58 -25.03
C ILE A 319 9.37 26.46 -23.80
N ALA A 320 9.36 27.80 -23.95
CA ALA A 320 9.06 28.69 -22.83
C ALA A 320 7.65 28.45 -22.24
N ILE A 321 6.65 28.23 -23.08
CA ILE A 321 5.29 27.89 -22.65
C ILE A 321 5.28 26.53 -21.94
N TYR A 322 5.98 25.52 -22.49
CA TYR A 322 6.09 24.21 -21.87
C TYR A 322 6.80 24.25 -20.52
N ALA A 323 7.85 25.05 -20.38
CA ALA A 323 8.54 25.23 -19.09
C ALA A 323 7.59 25.77 -18.02
N VAL A 324 6.76 26.77 -18.33
CA VAL A 324 5.76 27.30 -17.39
C VAL A 324 4.75 26.21 -16.98
N ILE A 325 4.27 25.42 -17.95
CA ILE A 325 3.33 24.33 -17.69
C ILE A 325 3.98 23.24 -16.80
N LEU A 326 5.24 22.90 -17.06
CA LEU A 326 6.00 21.93 -16.26
C LEU A 326 6.22 22.43 -14.82
N ILE A 327 6.59 23.70 -14.63
CA ILE A 327 6.71 24.31 -13.29
C ILE A 327 5.38 24.24 -12.55
N ALA A 328 4.30 24.71 -13.19
CA ALA A 328 2.97 24.70 -12.58
C ALA A 328 2.53 23.28 -12.21
N SER A 329 2.79 22.30 -13.07
CA SER A 329 2.46 20.90 -12.81
C SER A 329 3.29 20.30 -11.66
N PHE A 330 4.59 20.58 -11.61
CA PHE A 330 5.44 20.11 -10.51
C PHE A 330 4.97 20.68 -9.18
N LEU A 331 4.78 22.01 -9.13
CA LEU A 331 4.31 22.69 -7.92
C LEU A 331 2.94 22.18 -7.48
N MET A 332 2.00 21.99 -8.42
CA MET A 332 0.67 21.48 -8.09
C MET A 332 0.73 20.08 -7.50
N ASN A 333 1.52 19.16 -8.07
CA ASN A 333 1.70 17.83 -7.49
C ASN A 333 2.36 17.90 -6.10
N TYR A 334 3.37 18.75 -5.93
CA TYR A 334 4.03 18.96 -4.64
C TYR A 334 3.09 19.48 -3.56
N PHE A 335 2.29 20.50 -3.87
CA PHE A 335 1.29 21.04 -2.93
C PHE A 335 0.21 20.02 -2.60
N VAL A 336 -0.28 19.27 -3.59
CA VAL A 336 -1.30 18.22 -3.34
C VAL A 336 -0.72 17.13 -2.44
N ALA A 337 0.51 16.67 -2.70
CA ALA A 337 1.15 15.65 -1.88
C ALA A 337 1.34 16.13 -0.43
N ASN A 338 1.85 17.34 -0.21
CA ASN A 338 1.99 17.91 1.14
C ASN A 338 0.64 18.05 1.86
N ASN A 339 -0.39 18.54 1.18
CA ASN A 339 -1.73 18.66 1.78
C ASN A 339 -2.31 17.30 2.18
N ILE A 340 -2.05 16.25 1.38
CA ILE A 340 -2.46 14.88 1.73
C ILE A 340 -1.70 14.45 2.99
N TYR A 341 -0.38 14.64 3.02
CA TYR A 341 0.45 14.32 4.18
C TYR A 341 -0.02 15.05 5.46
N GLU A 342 -0.15 16.38 5.44
CA GLU A 342 -0.55 17.20 6.59
C GLU A 342 -1.88 16.71 7.18
N ARG A 343 -2.91 16.56 6.34
CA ARG A 343 -4.22 16.04 6.78
C ARG A 343 -4.14 14.65 7.41
N SER A 344 -3.22 13.83 6.93
CA SER A 344 -3.11 12.44 7.38
C SER A 344 -2.42 12.33 8.72
N ILE A 345 -1.36 13.11 8.91
CA ILE A 345 -0.66 13.21 10.19
C ILE A 345 -1.53 13.90 11.23
N ASP A 346 -2.17 15.03 10.90
CA ASP A 346 -3.07 15.74 11.81
C ASP A 346 -4.20 14.83 12.31
N SER A 347 -4.82 14.07 11.39
CA SER A 347 -5.92 13.15 11.74
C SER A 347 -5.51 12.07 12.73
N ILE A 348 -4.24 11.67 12.74
CA ILE A 348 -3.73 10.59 13.59
C ILE A 348 -3.28 11.14 14.92
N LEU A 349 -2.58 12.28 14.89
CA LEU A 349 -2.18 12.96 16.11
C LEU A 349 -3.38 13.46 16.94
N GLU A 350 -4.56 13.58 16.34
CA GLU A 350 -5.84 13.83 17.05
C GLU A 350 -6.43 12.58 17.74
N GLU A 351 -5.99 11.37 17.42
CA GLU A 351 -6.49 10.12 18.03
C GLU A 351 -5.88 9.91 19.43
N SER A 352 -6.71 9.47 20.39
CA SER A 352 -6.33 9.46 21.82
C SER A 352 -5.34 8.37 22.24
N ASN A 353 -4.99 7.43 21.35
CA ASN A 353 -4.23 6.22 21.67
C ASN A 353 -3.04 6.03 20.71
N VAL A 354 -2.43 7.12 20.23
CA VAL A 354 -1.33 7.03 19.27
C VAL A 354 0.01 7.03 19.97
N ILE A 355 0.85 6.08 19.57
CA ILE A 355 2.20 5.90 20.07
C ILE A 355 3.19 6.05 18.91
N GLY A 356 4.26 6.80 19.15
CA GLY A 356 5.43 6.85 18.28
C GLY A 356 6.59 6.10 18.92
N VAL A 357 7.10 5.07 18.26
CA VAL A 357 8.29 4.35 18.73
C VAL A 357 9.46 4.59 17.79
N MET A 358 10.55 5.08 18.37
CA MET A 358 11.77 5.43 17.67
C MET A 358 12.84 4.35 17.84
N TYR A 359 13.40 3.86 16.75
CA TYR A 359 14.46 2.85 16.74
C TYR A 359 15.71 3.33 16.00
N ASP A 360 16.87 3.00 16.53
CA ASP A 360 18.11 3.00 15.75
C ASP A 360 18.14 1.75 14.87
N ASN A 361 18.20 1.95 13.55
CA ASN A 361 18.16 0.90 12.54
C ASN A 361 19.29 -0.15 12.70
N HIS A 362 20.30 0.08 13.55
CA HIS A 362 21.43 -0.83 13.83
C HIS A 362 21.51 -1.32 15.29
N SER A 363 20.52 -1.01 16.12
CA SER A 363 20.58 -1.36 17.55
C SER A 363 19.61 -2.48 17.90
N VAL A 364 20.06 -3.38 18.79
CA VAL A 364 19.25 -4.45 19.41
C VAL A 364 18.50 -3.90 20.64
N TYR A 365 18.62 -2.60 20.93
CA TYR A 365 18.02 -1.97 22.10
C TYR A 365 16.54 -1.66 21.86
N GLY A 366 15.76 -1.59 22.95
CA GLY A 366 14.36 -1.16 22.93
C GLY A 366 14.22 0.23 22.29
N GLY A 367 13.08 0.44 21.63
CA GLY A 367 12.75 1.73 21.05
C GLY A 367 12.49 2.79 22.13
N ILE A 368 12.66 4.06 21.79
CA ILE A 368 12.23 5.18 22.64
C ILE A 368 10.80 5.52 22.27
N GLU A 369 9.92 5.50 23.26
CA GLU A 369 8.49 5.72 23.09
C GLU A 369 8.12 7.19 23.31
N PHE A 370 7.23 7.70 22.45
CA PHE A 370 6.67 9.05 22.50
C PHE A 370 5.14 8.93 22.51
N LYS A 371 4.51 9.59 23.50
CA LYS A 371 3.04 9.67 23.63
C LYS A 371 2.57 11.12 23.61
N ASP A 372 1.30 11.32 23.27
CA ASP A 372 0.57 12.58 23.44
C ASP A 372 1.36 13.83 22.97
N SER A 373 1.66 14.75 23.90
CA SER A 373 2.36 15.99 23.62
C SER A 373 3.79 15.79 23.15
N ASP A 374 4.48 14.75 23.62
CA ASP A 374 5.87 14.49 23.22
C ASP A 374 5.97 14.00 21.78
N LEU A 375 5.00 13.17 21.36
CA LEU A 375 4.88 12.74 19.98
C LEU A 375 4.55 13.92 19.07
N ASN A 376 3.54 14.72 19.44
CA ASN A 376 3.14 15.91 18.69
C ASN A 376 4.30 16.89 18.52
N ASP A 377 5.06 17.09 19.60
CA ASP A 377 6.23 17.97 19.61
C ASP A 377 7.37 17.47 18.72
N LEU A 378 7.66 16.17 18.75
CA LEU A 378 8.66 15.56 17.88
C LEU A 378 8.27 15.67 16.41
N VAL A 379 7.01 15.35 16.08
CA VAL A 379 6.50 15.44 14.70
C VAL A 379 6.53 16.89 14.21
N ASN A 380 6.05 17.84 15.01
CA ASN A 380 6.13 19.28 14.70
C ASN A 380 7.57 19.74 14.49
N TRP A 381 8.52 19.24 15.28
CA TRP A 381 9.92 19.57 15.08
C TRP A 381 10.47 18.99 13.77
N LEU A 382 10.18 17.73 13.46
CA LEU A 382 10.57 17.08 12.20
C LEU A 382 10.02 17.85 11.00
N ASP A 383 8.76 18.27 11.06
CA ASP A 383 8.11 19.06 10.01
C ASP A 383 8.73 20.43 9.78
N ASN A 384 9.27 21.04 10.83
CA ASN A 384 9.97 22.32 10.75
C ASN A 384 11.45 22.17 10.35
N ASN A 385 12.02 20.96 10.45
CA ASN A 385 13.44 20.67 10.17
C ASN A 385 13.57 19.54 9.13
N ARG A 386 12.82 19.65 8.02
CA ARG A 386 12.74 18.62 6.95
C ARG A 386 14.08 18.30 6.29
N GLU A 387 15.09 19.15 6.42
CA GLU A 387 16.46 18.87 6.02
C GLU A 387 17.08 17.65 6.72
N ASN A 388 16.61 17.36 7.94
CA ASN A 388 17.03 16.20 8.71
C ASN A 388 16.31 14.91 8.31
N ILE A 389 15.20 15.04 7.57
CA ILE A 389 14.41 13.91 7.09
C ILE A 389 15.05 13.37 5.81
N LYS A 390 15.22 12.05 5.81
CA LYS A 390 15.83 11.27 4.75
C LYS A 390 14.89 10.18 4.32
N ARG A 391 15.06 9.72 3.09
CA ARG A 391 14.31 8.56 2.61
C ARG A 391 14.97 7.28 3.12
N ASP A 392 14.18 6.39 3.72
CA ASP A 392 14.63 5.02 3.95
C ASP A 392 14.82 4.29 2.61
N ASN A 393 16.07 3.99 2.27
CA ASN A 393 16.43 3.20 1.09
C ASN A 393 16.64 1.71 1.43
N GLY A 394 16.19 1.29 2.62
CA GLY A 394 16.36 -0.04 3.19
C GLY A 394 17.47 -0.08 4.25
N TYR A 395 17.35 -1.05 5.15
CA TYR A 395 18.32 -1.39 6.20
C TYR A 395 19.77 -1.32 5.67
N ASN A 396 20.55 -0.35 6.17
CA ASN A 396 22.03 -0.29 6.22
C ASN A 396 22.64 1.14 6.17
N GLU A 397 21.93 2.20 6.57
CA GLU A 397 22.57 3.51 6.80
C GLU A 397 22.77 3.76 8.30
N ASN A 398 24.03 3.64 8.77
CA ASN A 398 24.44 3.74 10.19
C ASN A 398 24.03 5.05 10.92
N ASN A 399 23.62 6.07 10.16
CA ASN A 399 23.35 7.42 10.66
C ASN A 399 21.87 7.79 10.67
N LEU A 400 20.97 6.87 10.32
CA LEU A 400 19.53 7.11 10.28
C LEU A 400 18.81 6.46 11.46
N VAL A 401 17.70 7.09 11.85
CA VAL A 401 16.78 6.68 12.91
C VAL A 401 15.38 6.65 12.30
N SER A 402 14.57 5.68 12.71
CA SER A 402 13.19 5.54 12.24
C SER A 402 12.22 5.78 13.39
N LEU A 403 11.19 6.60 13.17
CA LEU A 403 10.05 6.76 14.08
C LEU A 403 8.83 6.13 13.42
N TYR A 404 8.28 5.10 14.06
CA TYR A 404 7.05 4.44 13.64
C TYR A 404 5.90 4.96 14.49
N ILE A 405 4.84 5.43 13.86
CA ILE A 405 3.63 5.91 14.53
C ILE A 405 2.50 4.93 14.22
N TYR A 406 1.83 4.45 15.26
CA TYR A 406 0.72 3.52 15.18
C TYR A 406 -0.30 3.73 16.31
N ASP A 407 -1.53 3.24 16.10
CA ASP A 407 -2.60 3.20 17.11
C ASP A 407 -2.41 1.98 18.03
N GLU A 408 -2.39 2.22 19.34
CA GLU A 408 -2.22 1.23 20.41
C GLU A 408 -3.33 0.16 20.39
N ALA A 409 -4.49 0.42 19.76
CA ALA A 409 -5.63 -0.50 19.67
C ALA A 409 -5.42 -1.75 18.78
N GLY A 410 -4.20 -2.03 18.32
CA GLY A 410 -3.84 -3.30 17.66
C GLY A 410 -4.38 -3.47 16.24
N SER A 411 -4.90 -2.41 15.61
CA SER A 411 -5.19 -2.47 14.18
C SER A 411 -3.90 -2.26 13.40
N ASN A 412 -3.46 -3.27 12.66
CA ASN A 412 -2.31 -3.21 11.73
C ASN A 412 -2.50 -2.22 10.55
N SER A 413 -3.34 -1.19 10.72
CA SER A 413 -3.71 -0.22 9.72
C SER A 413 -3.44 1.19 10.22
N ASN A 414 -2.17 1.54 10.35
CA ASN A 414 -1.50 2.55 9.53
C ASN A 414 -0.12 2.89 10.15
N VAL A 415 0.93 2.23 9.67
CA VAL A 415 2.31 2.55 10.09
C VAL A 415 2.80 3.76 9.32
N TYR A 416 2.87 4.91 9.99
CA TYR A 416 3.54 6.10 9.47
C TYR A 416 5.00 6.05 9.92
N THR A 417 5.93 6.10 8.97
CA THR A 417 7.37 6.04 9.25
C THR A 417 8.05 7.33 8.84
N TYR A 418 8.66 8.01 9.81
CA TYR A 418 9.67 9.03 9.56
C TYR A 418 11.04 8.39 9.60
N THR A 419 11.92 8.82 8.71
CA THR A 419 13.34 8.45 8.75
C THR A 419 14.16 9.72 8.74
N PHE A 420 15.06 9.87 9.70
CA PHE A 420 15.82 11.11 9.88
C PHE A 420 17.21 10.86 10.44
N THR A 421 18.08 11.86 10.34
CA THR A 421 19.48 11.74 10.76
C THR A 421 19.62 11.77 12.29
N LYS A 422 20.58 11.00 12.82
CA LYS A 422 20.97 11.05 14.24
C LYS A 422 21.38 12.47 14.67
N GLN A 423 22.01 13.23 13.78
CA GLN A 423 22.42 14.61 14.06
C GLN A 423 21.22 15.51 14.34
N GLY A 424 20.18 15.45 13.50
CA GLY A 424 18.95 16.22 13.73
C GLY A 424 18.33 15.90 15.09
N LEU A 425 18.30 14.64 15.47
CA LEU A 425 17.77 14.23 16.76
C LEU A 425 18.61 14.75 17.95
N TYR A 426 19.94 14.79 17.82
CA TYR A 426 20.79 15.45 18.81
C TYR A 426 20.42 16.93 18.98
N GLU A 427 20.12 17.62 17.89
CA GLU A 427 19.69 19.02 17.92
C GLU A 427 18.33 19.18 18.61
N TYR A 428 17.36 18.31 18.31
CA TYR A 428 16.05 18.28 18.97
C TYR A 428 16.16 18.17 20.50
N PHE A 429 16.87 17.16 21.00
CA PHE A 429 17.02 16.94 22.44
C PHE A 429 17.87 18.03 23.11
N ASN A 430 18.95 18.49 22.46
CA ASN A 430 19.79 19.56 23.02
C ASN A 430 19.03 20.88 23.19
N GLN A 431 18.05 21.19 22.34
CA GLN A 431 17.20 22.38 22.46
C GLN A 431 16.25 22.33 23.65
N ARG A 432 15.83 21.13 24.08
CA ARG A 432 14.90 20.91 25.20
C ARG A 432 15.58 20.77 26.56
N GLY A 433 16.91 20.73 26.59
CA GLY A 433 17.71 20.56 27.79
C GLY A 433 17.95 19.09 28.13
N ASN A 434 19.02 18.82 28.90
CA ASN A 434 19.46 17.45 29.20
C ASN A 434 18.42 16.65 30.00
N ASP A 435 17.56 17.33 30.77
CA ASP A 435 16.60 16.67 31.65
C ASP A 435 15.43 16.06 30.87
N TYR A 436 15.06 16.65 29.71
CA TYR A 436 13.94 16.17 28.89
C TYR A 436 14.09 14.71 28.46
N PHE A 437 15.29 14.28 28.08
CA PHE A 437 15.51 12.88 27.72
C PHE A 437 15.34 11.94 28.92
N ASN A 438 15.78 12.37 30.12
CA ASN A 438 15.63 11.59 31.35
C ASN A 438 14.16 11.50 31.77
N ASP A 439 13.41 12.60 31.63
CA ASP A 439 11.97 12.64 31.92
C ASP A 439 11.18 11.76 30.95
N LEU A 440 11.56 11.76 29.66
CA LEU A 440 10.91 10.97 28.61
C LEU A 440 11.07 9.46 28.83
N VAL A 441 12.29 8.98 29.11
CA VAL A 441 12.55 7.55 29.31
C VAL A 441 12.17 7.05 30.70
N GLY A 442 11.89 7.97 31.63
CA GLY A 442 11.48 7.65 32.99
C GLY A 442 12.55 6.96 33.83
N ASP A 443 12.15 6.55 35.03
CA ASP A 443 12.94 5.68 35.91
C ASP A 443 12.19 4.38 36.21
N PHE A 444 12.93 3.38 36.67
CA PHE A 444 12.40 2.05 37.00
C PHE A 444 12.19 1.89 38.52
N ARG A 445 12.01 2.99 39.26
CA ARG A 445 11.96 2.96 40.73
C ARG A 445 10.86 2.06 41.27
N ASN A 446 9.74 2.02 40.57
CA ASN A 446 8.55 1.30 41.00
C ASN A 446 8.47 -0.11 40.43
N GLU A 447 9.44 -0.50 39.59
CA GLU A 447 9.45 -1.82 38.97
C GLU A 447 9.75 -2.93 39.95
N LYS A 448 9.01 -4.02 39.82
CA LYS A 448 9.18 -5.20 40.68
C LYS A 448 10.15 -6.20 40.07
N TYR A 449 10.12 -6.33 38.75
CA TYR A 449 10.87 -7.31 37.99
C TYR A 449 11.42 -6.68 36.72
N LEU A 450 12.71 -6.87 36.47
CA LEU A 450 13.36 -6.39 35.25
C LEU A 450 14.18 -7.52 34.64
N ASN A 451 14.27 -7.52 33.31
CA ASN A 451 15.19 -8.31 32.52
C ASN A 451 16.24 -7.39 31.89
N VAL A 452 17.49 -7.84 31.84
CA VAL A 452 18.60 -7.17 31.19
C VAL A 452 19.30 -8.13 30.24
N TYR A 453 19.41 -7.74 28.98
CA TYR A 453 20.23 -8.47 28.01
C TYR A 453 21.61 -7.82 27.90
N PHE A 454 22.64 -8.55 28.31
CA PHE A 454 24.03 -8.09 28.28
C PHE A 454 25.00 -9.29 28.13
N ASP A 455 26.07 -9.15 27.33
CA ASP A 455 27.05 -10.21 27.01
C ASP A 455 26.42 -11.52 26.51
N ASP A 456 25.47 -11.41 25.56
CA ASP A 456 24.71 -12.53 24.98
C ASP A 456 23.92 -13.37 25.99
N LYS A 457 23.61 -12.79 27.16
CA LYS A 457 22.85 -13.44 28.24
C LYS A 457 21.73 -12.54 28.74
N ASN A 458 20.62 -13.15 29.12
CA ASN A 458 19.56 -12.49 29.88
C ASN A 458 19.86 -12.61 31.37
N TYR A 459 19.62 -11.53 32.12
CA TYR A 459 19.72 -11.48 33.57
C TYR A 459 18.39 -11.00 34.13
N TYR A 460 17.88 -11.71 35.13
CA TYR A 460 16.60 -11.40 35.76
C TYR A 460 16.82 -10.78 37.14
N LEU A 461 16.12 -9.69 37.43
CA LEU A 461 16.22 -8.94 38.67
C LEU A 461 14.87 -8.97 39.40
N ASN A 462 14.87 -9.52 40.61
CA ASN A 462 13.72 -9.40 41.52
C ASN A 462 13.68 -8.01 42.18
N THR A 463 12.62 -7.75 42.94
CA THR A 463 12.38 -6.44 43.57
C THR A 463 13.54 -5.97 44.46
N ASN A 464 14.25 -6.88 45.14
CA ASN A 464 15.41 -6.51 45.95
C ASN A 464 16.59 -6.06 45.08
N LYS A 465 16.86 -6.77 43.97
CA LYS A 465 17.92 -6.42 43.03
C LYS A 465 17.60 -5.14 42.26
N VAL A 466 16.34 -4.96 41.83
CA VAL A 466 15.85 -3.73 41.19
C VAL A 466 16.07 -2.53 42.11
N ASN A 467 15.68 -2.62 43.39
CA ASN A 467 15.89 -1.54 44.36
C ASN A 467 17.38 -1.21 44.57
N LYS A 468 18.26 -2.21 44.65
CA LYS A 468 19.71 -1.99 44.75
C LYS A 468 20.25 -1.29 43.50
N LEU A 469 19.88 -1.78 42.32
CA LEU A 469 20.26 -1.19 41.04
C LEU A 469 19.80 0.27 40.94
N TYR A 470 18.56 0.55 41.35
CA TYR A 470 18.03 1.91 41.38
C TYR A 470 18.90 2.83 42.25
N GLN A 471 19.30 2.39 43.46
CA GLN A 471 20.17 3.21 44.31
C GLN A 471 21.55 3.50 43.69
N MET A 472 22.07 2.57 42.89
CA MET A 472 23.34 2.76 42.16
C MET A 472 23.21 3.77 41.01
N CYS A 473 22.02 3.86 40.41
CA CYS A 473 21.79 4.60 39.17
C CYS A 473 20.98 5.91 39.35
N LYS A 474 20.31 6.15 40.48
CA LYS A 474 19.38 7.27 40.68
C LYS A 474 19.95 8.69 40.44
N GLU A 475 21.27 8.86 40.49
CA GLU A 475 21.94 10.15 40.25
C GLU A 475 22.53 10.26 38.83
N GLN A 476 22.31 9.25 37.98
CA GLN A 476 22.76 9.29 36.61
C GLN A 476 21.93 10.32 35.81
N SER A 477 22.58 10.95 34.84
CA SER A 477 21.91 11.74 33.82
C SER A 477 22.30 11.16 32.47
N LEU A 478 21.30 10.72 31.74
CA LEU A 478 21.42 10.21 30.38
C LEU A 478 21.26 11.36 29.40
N LYS A 479 21.95 11.23 28.27
CA LYS A 479 21.71 12.04 27.09
C LYS A 479 21.38 11.13 25.92
N ILE A 480 20.69 11.68 24.93
CA ILE A 480 20.37 10.95 23.71
C ILE A 480 21.62 10.39 23.00
N GLN A 481 22.79 11.04 23.11
CA GLN A 481 24.04 10.53 22.55
C GLN A 481 24.49 9.24 23.24
N ASP A 482 24.22 9.07 24.54
CA ASP A 482 24.59 7.85 25.28
C ASP A 482 23.81 6.64 24.71
N TYR A 483 22.54 6.84 24.31
CA TYR A 483 21.72 5.81 23.64
C TYR A 483 22.34 5.34 22.32
N PHE A 484 22.65 6.26 21.41
CA PHE A 484 23.18 5.90 20.08
C PHE A 484 24.63 5.42 20.09
N ASN A 485 25.44 5.84 21.06
CA ASN A 485 26.81 5.37 21.22
C ASN A 485 26.91 3.98 21.88
N LYS A 486 25.77 3.40 22.29
CA LYS A 486 25.71 2.15 23.06
C LYS A 486 26.38 2.26 24.43
N ASP A 487 26.40 3.46 25.00
CA ASP A 487 26.90 3.74 26.35
C ASP A 487 25.77 3.57 27.39
N VAL A 488 24.77 2.73 27.08
CA VAL A 488 23.60 2.43 27.92
C VAL A 488 23.31 0.94 27.99
N ILE A 489 22.72 0.52 29.10
CA ILE A 489 22.16 -0.81 29.33
C ILE A 489 20.64 -0.67 29.30
N ASN A 490 19.97 -1.50 28.49
CA ASN A 490 18.52 -1.54 28.39
C ASN A 490 17.94 -2.55 29.40
N LEU A 491 16.96 -2.11 30.19
CA LEU A 491 16.19 -2.92 31.12
C LEU A 491 14.76 -3.02 30.59
N ILE A 492 14.17 -4.20 30.61
CA ILE A 492 12.79 -4.42 30.14
C ILE A 492 12.00 -5.01 31.29
N ASP A 493 10.83 -4.43 31.60
CA ASP A 493 9.93 -5.03 32.58
C ASP A 493 9.11 -6.20 31.98
N PHE A 494 8.16 -6.73 32.74
CA PHE A 494 7.32 -7.84 32.27
C PHE A 494 6.16 -7.38 31.37
N GLU A 495 5.86 -6.08 31.34
CA GLU A 495 4.85 -5.47 30.47
C GLU A 495 5.45 -5.06 29.11
N GLY A 496 6.79 -5.05 29.00
CA GLY A 496 7.54 -4.71 27.80
C GLY A 496 8.06 -3.27 27.78
N ASN A 497 7.89 -2.50 28.87
CA ASN A 497 8.43 -1.14 28.94
C ASN A 497 9.95 -1.19 29.05
N SER A 498 10.62 -0.33 28.27
CA SER A 498 12.07 -0.23 28.22
C SER A 498 12.59 0.94 29.06
N TYR A 499 13.60 0.69 29.87
CA TYR A 499 14.29 1.66 30.71
C TYR A 499 15.78 1.65 30.40
N PHE A 500 16.43 2.82 30.46
CA PHE A 500 17.85 2.94 30.15
C PHE A 500 18.65 3.33 31.38
N ILE A 501 19.84 2.74 31.54
CA ILE A 501 20.83 3.16 32.53
C ILE A 501 22.18 3.32 31.88
N LYS A 502 23.05 4.14 32.48
CA LYS A 502 24.38 4.39 31.93
C LYS A 502 25.24 3.13 32.04
N ASP A 503 25.96 2.81 30.97
CA ASP A 503 26.96 1.75 31.01
C ASP A 503 28.05 2.11 32.03
N ASN A 504 28.21 1.25 33.04
CA ASN A 504 29.16 1.41 34.12
C ASN A 504 29.65 0.04 34.60
N ASP A 505 30.97 -0.12 34.72
CA ASP A 505 31.61 -1.35 35.21
C ASP A 505 31.03 -1.86 36.53
N LYS A 506 30.70 -0.95 37.47
CA LYS A 506 30.10 -1.31 38.76
C LYS A 506 28.71 -1.91 38.61
N VAL A 507 27.92 -1.39 37.67
CA VAL A 507 26.57 -1.88 37.38
C VAL A 507 26.66 -3.25 36.71
N LYS A 508 27.56 -3.41 35.74
CA LYS A 508 27.82 -4.70 35.08
C LYS A 508 28.25 -5.76 36.08
N GLU A 509 29.22 -5.44 36.93
CA GLU A 509 29.71 -6.34 37.97
C GLU A 509 28.58 -6.72 38.94
N PHE A 510 27.72 -5.78 39.32
CA PHE A 510 26.52 -6.07 40.11
C PHE A 510 25.58 -7.04 39.41
N ILE A 511 25.20 -6.77 38.14
CA ILE A 511 24.28 -7.63 37.38
C ILE A 511 24.84 -9.06 37.28
N ILE A 512 26.10 -9.19 36.87
CA ILE A 512 26.75 -10.49 36.69
C ILE A 512 26.85 -11.23 38.03
N ASN A 513 27.36 -10.60 39.08
CA ASN A 513 27.65 -11.31 40.32
C ASN A 513 26.41 -11.57 41.17
N GLU A 514 25.47 -10.63 41.23
CA GLU A 514 24.32 -10.71 42.13
C GLU A 514 23.08 -11.32 41.49
N CYS A 515 22.99 -11.42 40.15
CA CYS A 515 21.80 -11.92 39.46
C CYS A 515 22.01 -13.27 38.76
N SER A 516 23.25 -13.77 38.65
CA SER A 516 23.54 -15.04 37.94
C SER A 516 22.82 -16.25 38.54
N SER A 517 22.79 -16.41 39.87
CA SER A 517 22.13 -17.56 40.50
C SER A 517 20.62 -17.58 40.27
N GLN A 518 19.98 -16.42 40.36
CA GLN A 518 18.56 -16.25 40.07
C GLN A 518 18.24 -16.53 38.60
N THR A 519 19.12 -16.07 37.71
CA THR A 519 19.02 -16.32 36.27
C THR A 519 19.15 -17.82 35.95
N GLU A 520 20.07 -18.52 36.62
CA GLU A 520 20.22 -19.97 36.47
C GLU A 520 18.95 -20.72 36.88
N LEU A 521 18.36 -20.36 38.02
CA LEU A 521 17.09 -20.94 38.47
C LEU A 521 15.97 -20.70 37.46
N ILE A 522 15.81 -19.47 36.97
CA ILE A 522 14.76 -19.12 36.01
C ILE A 522 14.95 -19.88 34.70
N ASN A 523 16.18 -19.98 34.19
CA ASN A 523 16.44 -20.73 32.96
C ASN A 523 16.09 -22.22 33.13
N LYS A 524 16.41 -22.84 34.29
CA LYS A 524 15.97 -24.22 34.59
C LYS A 524 14.45 -24.34 34.67
N CYS A 525 13.75 -23.35 35.22
CA CYS A 525 12.29 -23.33 35.27
C CYS A 525 11.65 -23.14 33.88
N ASP A 526 12.21 -22.26 33.04
CA ASP A 526 11.78 -22.07 31.65
C ASP A 526 12.01 -23.38 30.86
N GLU A 527 13.18 -24.03 30.98
CA GLU A 527 13.46 -25.36 30.38
C GLU A 527 12.51 -26.46 30.86
N PHE A 528 12.13 -26.45 32.15
CA PHE A 528 11.14 -27.39 32.70
C PHE A 528 9.77 -27.23 32.05
N LEU A 529 9.36 -25.98 31.76
CA LEU A 529 8.09 -25.67 31.13
C LEU A 529 8.07 -25.96 29.63
N ASP A 530 9.22 -25.85 28.96
CA ASP A 530 9.35 -26.14 27.53
C ASP A 530 9.20 -27.64 27.22
N ASP A 531 9.40 -28.53 28.19
CA ASP A 531 9.08 -29.96 28.07
C ASP A 531 7.72 -30.29 28.72
N GLU A 532 6.70 -30.30 27.88
CA GLU A 532 5.29 -30.59 28.22
C GLU A 532 5.11 -31.89 29.04
N ASN A 533 5.99 -32.89 28.89
CA ASN A 533 5.89 -34.15 29.63
C ASN A 533 6.10 -33.97 31.14
N ASN A 534 6.75 -32.88 31.56
CA ASN A 534 7.07 -32.63 32.96
C ASN A 534 5.84 -32.30 33.82
N TYR A 535 4.74 -31.84 33.20
CA TYR A 535 3.55 -31.37 33.93
C TYR A 535 2.22 -31.74 33.27
N LEU A 536 2.20 -32.22 32.02
CA LEU A 536 0.98 -32.59 31.29
C LEU A 536 0.75 -34.10 31.13
N ASP A 537 1.64 -34.98 31.63
CA ASP A 537 1.45 -36.43 31.56
C ASP A 537 0.10 -36.85 32.21
N THR A 538 -0.84 -37.30 31.38
CA THR A 538 -2.23 -37.60 31.76
C THR A 538 -2.36 -38.69 32.82
N ASP A 539 -1.32 -39.52 33.01
CA ASP A 539 -1.33 -40.62 33.97
C ASP A 539 -0.83 -40.21 35.38
N ASN A 540 -0.17 -39.04 35.53
CA ASN A 540 0.40 -38.61 36.81
C ASN A 540 0.53 -37.07 37.01
N SER A 541 -0.17 -36.27 36.20
CA SER A 541 -0.07 -34.80 36.22
C SER A 541 -0.71 -34.18 37.47
N LEU A 542 0.11 -33.44 38.22
CA LEU A 542 -0.35 -32.56 39.31
C LEU A 542 -1.34 -31.49 38.81
N VAL A 543 -1.16 -31.02 37.57
CA VAL A 543 -2.02 -30.03 36.91
C VAL A 543 -3.40 -30.62 36.60
N LYS A 544 -3.46 -31.83 36.03
CA LYS A 544 -4.70 -32.55 35.78
C LYS A 544 -5.49 -32.76 37.08
N ASN A 545 -4.84 -33.29 38.12
CA ASN A 545 -5.47 -33.51 39.42
C ASN A 545 -6.05 -32.22 39.99
N TYR A 546 -5.30 -31.11 39.89
CA TYR A 546 -5.78 -29.80 40.32
C TYR A 546 -7.04 -29.36 39.56
N ILE A 547 -7.08 -29.54 38.23
CA ILE A 547 -8.23 -29.14 37.41
C ILE A 547 -9.47 -29.98 37.76
N GLU A 548 -9.31 -31.30 37.89
CA GLU A 548 -10.42 -32.20 38.23
C GLU A 548 -11.00 -31.92 39.62
N GLU A 549 -10.15 -31.54 40.59
CA GLU A 549 -10.57 -31.22 41.96
C GLU A 549 -11.25 -29.85 42.10
N ASN A 550 -10.90 -28.86 41.26
CA ASN A 550 -11.30 -27.46 41.47
C ASN A 550 -12.28 -26.91 40.42
N TYR A 551 -12.41 -27.53 39.24
CA TYR A 551 -13.25 -27.02 38.14
C TYR A 551 -14.34 -28.00 37.67
N ASP A 552 -14.69 -28.99 38.50
CA ASP A 552 -15.80 -29.95 38.27
C ASP A 552 -15.73 -30.78 36.97
N ILE A 553 -14.58 -30.83 36.29
CA ILE A 553 -14.36 -31.70 35.13
C ILE A 553 -13.81 -33.04 35.57
N LYS A 554 -14.47 -34.14 35.20
CA LYS A 554 -14.02 -35.49 35.54
C LYS A 554 -13.59 -36.25 34.30
N ASN A 555 -12.58 -37.11 34.47
CA ASN A 555 -12.04 -37.97 33.41
C ASN A 555 -11.50 -37.16 32.23
N ILE A 556 -10.58 -36.23 32.50
CA ILE A 556 -9.90 -35.48 31.43
C ILE A 556 -9.13 -36.47 30.55
N ASN A 557 -9.51 -36.53 29.27
CA ASN A 557 -8.91 -37.40 28.25
C ASN A 557 -7.76 -36.69 27.53
N ASP A 558 -7.90 -35.39 27.29
CA ASP A 558 -6.89 -34.57 26.63
C ASP A 558 -6.64 -33.27 27.41
N LEU A 559 -5.37 -32.92 27.57
CA LEU A 559 -4.92 -31.68 28.20
C LEU A 559 -3.96 -30.97 27.24
N TYR A 560 -4.31 -29.76 26.84
CA TYR A 560 -3.57 -28.96 25.87
C TYR A 560 -3.01 -27.71 26.54
N PHE A 561 -1.76 -27.40 26.20
CA PHE A 561 -1.07 -26.20 26.65
C PHE A 561 -0.88 -25.24 25.48
N THR A 562 -1.20 -23.96 25.69
CA THR A 562 -1.13 -22.94 24.65
C THR A 562 0.06 -22.00 24.85
N GLY A 563 0.45 -21.74 26.10
CA GLY A 563 1.56 -20.85 26.42
C GLY A 563 1.63 -20.51 27.91
N TYR A 564 2.77 -19.97 28.35
CA TYR A 564 3.00 -19.53 29.72
C TYR A 564 3.45 -18.08 29.78
N GLN A 565 3.09 -17.39 30.86
CA GLN A 565 3.56 -16.05 31.19
C GLN A 565 4.19 -16.03 32.57
N LYS A 566 5.37 -15.45 32.69
CA LYS A 566 6.06 -15.26 33.97
C LYS A 566 5.35 -14.17 34.78
N LEU A 567 4.92 -14.49 36.00
CA LEU A 567 4.20 -13.55 36.88
C LEU A 567 5.13 -12.86 37.89
N GLY A 568 6.22 -13.52 38.28
CA GLY A 568 7.16 -13.00 39.26
C GLY A 568 8.10 -14.06 39.81
N PHE A 569 9.08 -13.65 40.59
CA PHE A 569 10.09 -14.56 41.14
C PHE A 569 10.80 -13.97 42.37
N ASP A 570 11.28 -14.85 43.24
CA ASP A 570 12.20 -14.50 44.33
C ASP A 570 13.56 -15.22 44.18
N GLU A 571 14.34 -15.31 45.25
CA GLU A 571 15.66 -15.97 45.23
C GLU A 571 15.57 -17.50 45.14
N THR A 572 14.41 -18.09 45.37
CA THR A 572 14.23 -19.55 45.48
C THR A 572 13.05 -20.10 44.70
N GLN A 573 12.15 -19.26 44.19
CA GLN A 573 10.91 -19.67 43.55
C GLN A 573 10.55 -18.75 42.37
N VAL A 574 9.94 -19.33 41.34
CA VAL A 574 9.45 -18.62 40.15
C VAL A 574 7.97 -18.96 39.94
N SER A 575 7.15 -17.96 39.65
CA SER A 575 5.70 -18.11 39.43
C SER A 575 5.34 -17.88 37.97
N TYR A 576 4.52 -18.76 37.41
CA TYR A 576 4.05 -18.71 36.02
C TYR A 576 2.53 -18.85 35.95
N SER A 577 1.89 -18.13 35.04
CA SER A 577 0.53 -18.40 34.56
C SER A 577 0.63 -19.31 33.36
N LEU A 578 -0.06 -20.45 33.38
CA LEU A 578 -0.15 -21.40 32.27
C LEU A 578 -1.55 -21.31 31.67
N GLU A 579 -1.62 -21.03 30.38
CA GLU A 579 -2.84 -21.08 29.60
C GLU A 579 -3.04 -22.51 29.08
N LEU A 580 -4.16 -23.12 29.47
CA LEU A 580 -4.42 -24.52 29.16
C LEU A 580 -5.89 -24.77 28.84
N SER A 581 -6.13 -25.87 28.14
CA SER A 581 -7.47 -26.37 27.84
C SER A 581 -7.53 -27.86 28.15
N ALA A 582 -8.57 -28.27 28.89
CA ALA A 582 -8.79 -29.65 29.26
C ALA A 582 -10.15 -30.12 28.74
N THR A 583 -10.20 -31.32 28.16
CA THR A 583 -11.44 -31.89 27.62
C THR A 583 -11.70 -33.30 28.15
N SER A 584 -12.95 -33.55 28.54
CA SER A 584 -13.48 -34.89 28.84
C SER A 584 -14.55 -35.26 27.81
N GLU A 585 -15.18 -36.43 27.95
CA GLU A 585 -16.29 -36.84 27.07
C GLU A 585 -17.54 -35.95 27.20
N GLU A 586 -17.73 -35.29 28.35
CA GLU A 586 -18.96 -34.54 28.68
C GLU A 586 -18.73 -33.03 28.91
N ASP A 587 -17.51 -32.60 29.28
CA ASP A 587 -17.20 -31.22 29.69
C ASP A 587 -15.85 -30.71 29.13
N SER A 588 -15.66 -29.39 29.12
CA SER A 588 -14.40 -28.74 28.72
C SER A 588 -14.06 -27.54 29.59
N TYR A 589 -12.79 -27.39 29.95
CA TYR A 589 -12.21 -26.22 30.64
C TYR A 589 -11.24 -25.52 29.70
N SER A 590 -11.25 -24.20 29.73
CA SER A 590 -10.23 -23.37 29.12
C SER A 590 -10.00 -22.20 30.06
N GLY A 591 -8.76 -21.99 30.48
CA GLY A 591 -8.42 -20.97 31.47
C GLY A 591 -6.97 -21.03 31.92
N ASN A 592 -6.67 -20.15 32.87
CA ASN A 592 -5.33 -19.99 33.40
C ASN A 592 -5.19 -20.67 34.77
N ILE A 593 -4.06 -21.35 34.96
CA ILE A 593 -3.61 -21.75 36.29
C ILE A 593 -2.29 -21.08 36.60
N ILE A 594 -2.04 -20.81 37.88
CA ILE A 594 -0.76 -20.30 38.34
C ILE A 594 0.00 -21.44 39.00
N ILE A 595 1.22 -21.68 38.54
CA ILE A 595 2.14 -22.62 39.18
C ILE A 595 3.33 -21.88 39.79
N ASP A 596 3.83 -22.44 40.88
CA ASP A 596 5.09 -22.02 41.48
C ASP A 596 6.12 -23.14 41.34
N LEU A 597 7.29 -22.81 40.79
CA LEU A 597 8.42 -23.70 40.56
C LEU A 597 9.59 -23.37 41.47
N LYS A 598 10.30 -24.41 41.93
CA LYS A 598 11.49 -24.28 42.77
C LYS A 598 12.48 -25.42 42.50
N GLU A 599 13.77 -25.14 42.66
CA GLU A 599 14.82 -26.16 42.64
C GLU A 599 14.94 -26.86 44.01
N VAL A 600 14.82 -28.19 44.02
CA VAL A 600 15.00 -29.07 45.18
C VAL A 600 15.89 -30.24 44.74
N ASP A 601 17.00 -30.47 45.44
CA ASP A 601 17.95 -31.55 45.14
C ASP A 601 18.42 -31.61 43.67
N ASN A 602 18.66 -30.44 43.05
CA ASN A 602 19.03 -30.24 41.64
C ASN A 602 17.93 -30.59 40.60
N GLU A 603 16.68 -30.77 41.03
CA GLU A 603 15.54 -30.96 40.14
C GLU A 603 14.52 -29.83 40.31
N ILE A 604 13.86 -29.42 39.23
CA ILE A 604 12.76 -28.45 39.27
C ILE A 604 11.47 -29.17 39.64
N VAL A 605 10.78 -28.67 40.65
CA VAL A 605 9.51 -29.24 41.13
C VAL A 605 8.43 -28.17 41.21
N ILE A 606 7.18 -28.60 40.98
CA ILE A 606 5.99 -27.79 41.22
C ILE A 606 5.70 -27.79 42.73
N VAL A 607 5.81 -26.63 43.37
CA VAL A 607 5.58 -26.49 44.82
C VAL A 607 4.17 -26.01 45.16
N SER A 608 3.49 -25.36 44.22
CA SER A 608 2.10 -24.96 44.38
C SER A 608 1.39 -24.82 43.03
N ILE A 609 0.07 -25.07 43.03
CA ILE A 609 -0.84 -24.81 41.91
C ILE A 609 -2.06 -24.10 42.48
N ARG A 610 -2.49 -23.01 41.84
CA ARG A 610 -3.68 -22.23 42.20
C ARG A 610 -4.39 -21.72 40.94
N GLY A 611 -5.66 -21.33 41.06
CA GLY A 611 -6.40 -20.75 39.94
C GLY A 611 -5.82 -19.40 39.51
N GLY A 612 -5.70 -19.19 38.20
CA GLY A 612 -5.50 -17.88 37.61
C GLY A 612 -6.84 -17.16 37.42
N GLU A 613 -6.79 -15.84 37.23
CA GLU A 613 -7.98 -15.06 36.82
C GLU A 613 -8.39 -15.33 35.38
#